data_AF-A0A952JZV8-F1
#
_entry.id   AF-A0A952JZV8-F1
#
_cell.length_a   1.000
_cell.length_b   1.000
_cell.length_c   1.000
_cell.angle_alpha   90.00
_cell.angle_beta   90.00
_cell.angle_gamma   90.00
#
_symmetry.space_group_name_H-M   'P 1'
#
loop_
_entity.id
_entity.type
_entity.pdbx_description
1 polymer ?
#
loop_
_entity_poly.entity_id
_entity_poly.type
_entity_poly.pdbx_seq_one_letter_code
_entity_poly.pdbx_strand_id
1 'polypeptide(L)'
;MHASDIATLPVRLGAALRHRRLFHPDGVLAEGVLERVAPPGEGLPMLSCDVVGRVSKGLGLRGALPDIAGLAWRMPPPQDLRSCMPWDVLLASSVAPSRIILAPVRSWS
;
A
#
# COMPACT_ATOMS: atom_id res chain seq x y z
N MET A 1 -12.39 22.28 -13.10
CA MET A 1 -11.21 21.45 -12.81
C MET A 1 -10.79 21.77 -11.39
N HIS A 2 -10.82 20.79 -10.48
CA HIS A 2 -10.34 21.00 -9.11
C HIS A 2 -8.81 21.03 -9.11
N ALA A 3 -8.18 21.74 -8.17
CA ALA A 3 -6.72 21.80 -8.06
C ALA A 3 -6.06 20.40 -7.95
N SER A 4 -6.78 19.43 -7.38
CA SER A 4 -6.39 18.02 -7.33
C SER A 4 -6.27 17.36 -8.71
N ASP A 5 -7.05 17.79 -9.70
CA ASP A 5 -6.99 17.25 -11.05
C ASP A 5 -5.67 17.63 -11.74
N ILE A 6 -5.17 18.84 -11.47
CA ILE A 6 -3.89 19.35 -11.99
C ILE A 6 -2.71 18.66 -11.30
N ALA A 7 -2.79 18.44 -9.99
CA ALA A 7 -1.75 17.74 -9.24
C ALA A 7 -1.59 16.26 -9.66
N THR A 8 -2.66 15.63 -10.14
CA THR A 8 -2.65 14.20 -10.55
C THR A 8 -2.34 13.98 -12.03
N LEU A 9 -2.35 15.04 -12.84
CA LEU A 9 -2.10 15.00 -14.28
C LEU A 9 -0.77 14.32 -14.67
N PRO A 10 0.37 14.63 -14.03
CA PRO A 10 1.63 13.95 -14.31
C PRO A 10 1.58 12.44 -14.02
N VAL A 11 0.91 12.06 -12.92
CA VAL A 11 0.74 10.66 -12.53
C VAL A 11 -0.10 9.90 -13.55
N ARG A 12 -1.21 10.52 -13.99
CA ARG A 12 -2.11 9.95 -14.99
C ARG A 12 -1.43 9.80 -16.36
N LEU A 13 -0.67 10.81 -16.78
CA LEU A 13 0.08 10.77 -18.03
C LEU A 13 1.16 9.67 -17.99
N GLY A 14 1.94 9.60 -16.91
CA GLY A 14 2.94 8.57 -16.73
C GLY A 14 2.34 7.15 -16.70
N ALA A 15 1.18 6.99 -16.04
CA ALA A 15 0.45 5.72 -16.04
C ALA A 15 -0.06 5.34 -17.44
N ALA A 16 -0.59 6.31 -18.20
CA ALA A 16 -1.05 6.09 -19.57
C ALA A 16 0.11 5.68 -20.49
N LEU A 17 1.26 6.36 -20.43
CA LEU A 17 2.46 6.01 -21.19
C LEU A 17 3.00 4.62 -20.85
N ARG A 18 2.88 4.20 -19.59
CA ARG A 18 3.30 2.86 -19.13
C ARG A 18 2.26 1.77 -19.39
N HIS A 19 1.04 2.13 -19.80
CA HIS A 19 -0.14 1.26 -19.83
C HIS A 19 -0.40 0.48 -18.53
N ARG A 20 0.07 1.03 -17.39
CA ARG A 20 0.05 0.41 -16.05
C ARG A 20 0.04 1.51 -14.98
N ARG A 21 -0.06 1.15 -13.69
CA ARG A 21 0.14 2.14 -12.60
C ARG A 21 1.52 2.77 -12.71
N LEU A 22 1.64 4.08 -12.46
CA LEU A 22 2.93 4.78 -12.50
C LEU A 22 3.91 4.20 -11.48
N PHE A 23 3.42 3.99 -10.25
CA PHE A 23 4.14 3.30 -9.17
C PHE A 23 3.39 2.04 -8.78
N HIS A 24 4.10 1.07 -8.22
CA HIS A 24 3.58 -0.25 -7.88
C HIS A 24 2.92 -1.00 -9.07
N PRO A 25 3.50 -0.96 -10.29
CA PRO A 25 2.89 -1.60 -11.46
C PRO A 25 2.82 -3.12 -11.34
N ASP A 26 3.86 -3.74 -10.78
CA ASP A 26 4.01 -5.19 -10.60
C ASP A 26 3.67 -5.57 -9.16
N GLY A 27 2.72 -6.47 -8.95
CA GLY A 27 2.37 -6.93 -7.62
C GLY A 27 1.31 -8.01 -7.61
N VAL A 28 1.26 -8.74 -6.51
CA VAL A 28 0.43 -9.93 -6.28
C VAL A 28 -0.56 -9.62 -5.17
N LEU A 29 -1.81 -10.04 -5.35
CA LEU A 29 -2.80 -10.03 -4.28
C LEU A 29 -2.61 -11.26 -3.39
N ALA A 30 -2.71 -11.06 -2.10
CA ALA A 30 -2.67 -12.12 -1.10
C ALA A 30 -3.87 -11.96 -0.17
N GLU A 31 -4.53 -13.07 0.13
CA GLU A 31 -5.52 -13.13 1.20
C GLU A 31 -4.80 -13.42 2.51
N GLY A 32 -5.29 -12.84 3.60
CA GLY A 32 -4.71 -13.03 4.92
C GLY A 32 -5.64 -12.59 6.04
N VAL A 33 -5.16 -12.74 7.26
CA VAL A 33 -5.88 -12.37 8.48
C VAL A 33 -5.10 -11.27 9.18
N LEU A 34 -5.79 -10.19 9.53
CA LEU A 34 -5.29 -9.21 10.48
C LEU A 34 -5.77 -9.60 11.88
N GLU A 35 -4.82 -9.86 12.78
CA GLU A 35 -5.10 -10.15 14.18
C GLU A 35 -4.79 -8.94 15.05
N ARG A 36 -5.81 -8.44 15.75
CA ARG A 36 -5.63 -7.38 16.75
C ARG A 36 -5.19 -8.00 18.07
N VAL A 37 -3.96 -7.68 18.47
CA VAL A 37 -3.35 -8.14 19.73
C VAL A 37 -3.45 -7.13 20.88
N ALA A 38 -3.93 -5.92 20.61
CA ALA A 38 -4.11 -4.89 21.64
C ALA A 38 -5.30 -5.24 22.58
N PRO A 39 -5.31 -4.76 23.84
CA PRO A 39 -6.46 -4.94 24.74
C PRO A 39 -7.74 -4.27 24.23
N PRO A 40 -8.95 -4.74 24.57
CA PRO A 40 -10.20 -4.08 24.17
C PRO A 40 -10.23 -2.60 24.61
N GLY A 41 -10.63 -1.69 23.71
CA GLY A 41 -10.73 -0.25 23.99
C GLY A 41 -9.45 0.56 23.86
N GLU A 42 -8.30 -0.07 23.55
CA GLU A 42 -7.02 0.62 23.38
C GLU A 42 -6.60 0.80 21.90
N GLY A 43 -5.87 1.87 21.59
CA GLY A 43 -5.28 2.08 20.27
C GLY A 43 -6.29 2.44 19.17
N LEU A 44 -6.01 2.00 17.94
CA LEU A 44 -6.82 2.34 16.77
C LEU A 44 -8.15 1.57 16.75
N PRO A 45 -9.23 2.15 16.20
CA PRO A 45 -10.54 1.51 16.05
C PRO A 45 -10.50 0.45 14.94
N MET A 46 -9.80 -0.65 15.23
CA MET A 46 -9.57 -1.78 14.34
C MET A 46 -10.10 -3.04 15.01
N LEU A 47 -10.56 -4.01 14.21
CA LEU A 47 -10.94 -5.34 14.66
C LEU A 47 -10.14 -6.38 13.89
N SER A 48 -9.97 -7.57 14.48
CA SER A 48 -9.45 -8.72 13.74
C SER A 48 -10.39 -9.05 12.58
N CYS A 49 -9.85 -9.28 11.39
CA CYS A 49 -10.64 -9.51 10.19
C CYS A 49 -9.82 -10.15 9.06
N ASP A 50 -10.53 -10.72 8.09
CA ASP A 50 -9.93 -11.10 6.82
C ASP A 50 -9.57 -9.83 6.02
N VAL A 51 -8.39 -9.84 5.42
CA VAL A 51 -7.87 -8.74 4.61
C VAL A 51 -7.33 -9.25 3.29
N VAL A 52 -7.47 -8.42 2.25
CA VAL A 52 -6.74 -8.61 0.99
C VAL A 52 -5.56 -7.65 0.99
N GLY A 53 -4.37 -8.23 1.07
CA GLY A 53 -3.10 -7.54 0.92
C GLY A 53 -2.63 -7.52 -0.53
N ARG A 54 -1.71 -6.62 -0.83
CA ARG A 54 -0.98 -6.55 -2.09
C ARG A 54 0.50 -6.31 -1.82
N VAL A 55 1.33 -7.24 -2.26
CA VAL A 55 2.80 -7.08 -2.27
C VAL A 55 3.22 -6.65 -3.67
N SER A 56 4.11 -5.66 -3.78
CA SER A 56 4.43 -5.04 -5.07
C SER A 56 5.84 -4.48 -5.15
N LYS A 57 6.30 -4.25 -6.39
CA LYS A 57 7.52 -3.51 -6.72
C LYS A 57 7.19 -2.05 -6.99
N GLY A 58 7.84 -1.12 -6.28
CA GLY A 58 7.55 0.31 -6.34
C GLY A 58 7.78 0.94 -7.72
N LEU A 59 8.91 0.66 -8.36
CA LEU A 59 9.24 1.18 -9.70
C LEU A 59 8.86 0.21 -10.83
N GLY A 60 8.82 -1.09 -10.54
CA GLY A 60 8.56 -2.14 -11.53
C GLY A 60 9.79 -2.47 -12.38
N LEU A 61 10.95 -2.60 -11.74
CA LEU A 61 12.16 -3.11 -12.38
C LEU A 61 12.00 -4.61 -12.70
N ARG A 62 12.45 -5.01 -13.89
CA ARG A 62 12.22 -6.34 -14.47
C ARG A 62 12.87 -7.46 -13.65
N GLY A 63 12.25 -8.65 -13.66
CA GLY A 63 12.82 -9.87 -13.09
C GLY A 63 13.16 -9.74 -11.61
N ALA A 64 14.33 -10.23 -11.20
CA ALA A 64 14.80 -10.18 -9.81
C ALA A 64 15.60 -8.91 -9.44
N LEU A 65 15.56 -7.86 -10.28
CA LEU A 65 16.30 -6.62 -9.99
C LEU A 65 15.81 -5.97 -8.68
N PRO A 66 16.73 -5.43 -7.85
CA PRO A 66 16.39 -4.67 -6.63
C PRO A 66 15.37 -3.58 -6.93
N ASP A 67 14.35 -3.47 -6.09
CA ASP A 67 13.29 -2.46 -6.22
C ASP A 67 12.73 -2.14 -4.81
N ILE A 68 11.94 -1.08 -4.68
CA ILE A 68 11.24 -0.75 -3.44
C ILE A 68 10.13 -1.78 -3.23
N ALA A 69 10.11 -2.46 -2.09
CA ALA A 69 9.01 -3.34 -1.74
C ALA A 69 7.84 -2.52 -1.21
N GLY A 70 6.66 -2.70 -1.80
CA GLY A 70 5.41 -2.12 -1.35
C GLY A 70 4.49 -3.16 -0.73
N LEU A 71 3.85 -2.81 0.37
CA LEU A 71 2.77 -3.58 0.99
C LEU A 71 1.55 -2.66 1.12
N ALA A 72 0.39 -3.13 0.66
CA ALA A 72 -0.86 -2.41 0.80
C ALA A 72 -1.98 -3.33 1.25
N TRP A 73 -2.91 -2.85 2.06
CA TRP A 73 -4.17 -3.53 2.33
C TRP A 73 -5.25 -2.51 2.67
N ARG A 74 -6.50 -2.93 2.59
CA ARG A 74 -7.67 -2.14 2.99
C ARG A 74 -8.17 -2.60 4.33
N MET A 75 -8.36 -1.67 5.25
CA MET A 75 -9.06 -1.91 6.49
C MET A 75 -10.57 -1.82 6.25
N PRO A 76 -11.32 -2.88 6.58
CA PRO A 76 -12.76 -2.83 6.49
C PRO A 76 -13.34 -1.85 7.51
N PRO A 77 -14.50 -1.26 7.24
CA PRO A 77 -15.21 -0.46 8.21
C PRO A 77 -15.56 -1.30 9.45
N PRO A 78 -15.38 -0.80 10.69
CA PRO A 78 -15.86 -1.48 11.89
C PRO A 78 -17.38 -1.70 11.80
N GLN A 79 -17.84 -2.90 12.14
CA GLN A 79 -19.26 -3.29 11.97
C GLN A 79 -20.21 -2.48 12.85
N ASP A 80 -19.71 -1.91 13.95
CA ASP A 80 -20.44 -1.11 14.94
C ASP A 80 -20.43 0.40 14.65
N LEU A 81 -19.42 0.89 13.94
CA LEU A 81 -19.27 2.31 13.59
C LEU A 81 -19.78 2.58 12.17
N ARG A 82 -21.08 2.91 12.07
CA ARG A 82 -21.79 3.24 10.82
C ARG A 82 -21.21 4.41 10.01
N SER A 83 -20.18 5.10 10.51
CA SER A 83 -19.59 6.31 9.91
C SER A 83 -18.12 6.19 9.48
N CYS A 84 -17.46 5.07 9.70
CA CYS A 84 -16.06 4.91 9.29
C CYS A 84 -16.02 4.32 7.88
N MET A 85 -15.64 5.12 6.89
CA MET A 85 -15.33 4.61 5.55
C MET A 85 -14.12 3.66 5.62
N PRO A 86 -14.03 2.63 4.76
CA PRO A 86 -12.82 1.82 4.65
C PRO A 86 -11.62 2.73 4.37
N TRP A 87 -10.49 2.41 4.99
CA TRP A 87 -9.24 3.15 4.82
C TRP A 87 -8.12 2.20 4.37
N ASP A 88 -7.19 2.72 3.59
CA ASP A 88 -6.10 1.93 3.02
C ASP A 88 -4.80 2.19 3.78
N VAL A 89 -4.04 1.13 4.04
CA VAL A 89 -2.66 1.22 4.53
C VAL A 89 -1.72 0.98 3.37
N LEU A 90 -0.76 1.88 3.20
CA LEU A 90 0.25 1.84 2.15
C LEU A 90 1.62 1.96 2.80
N LEU A 91 2.46 0.94 2.65
CA LEU A 91 3.83 0.90 3.15
C LEU A 91 4.81 0.68 2.00
N ALA A 92 6.01 1.23 2.16
CA ALA A 92 7.15 1.02 1.27
C ALA A 92 8.42 0.75 2.08
N SER A 93 9.33 -0.06 1.55
CA SER A 93 10.60 -0.35 2.20
C SER A 93 11.47 0.91 2.32
N SER A 94 12.03 1.13 3.50
CA SER A 94 12.82 2.32 3.83
C SER A 94 14.12 1.95 4.56
N VAL A 95 15.09 2.88 4.56
CA VAL A 95 16.36 2.72 5.29
C VAL A 95 16.10 2.95 6.78
N ALA A 96 16.34 1.96 7.64
CA ALA A 96 16.24 2.19 9.09
C ALA A 96 17.33 3.18 9.58
N PRO A 97 17.02 4.11 10.51
CA PRO A 97 15.72 4.36 11.14
C PRO A 97 14.81 5.34 10.37
N SER A 98 15.26 5.82 9.20
CA SER A 98 14.48 6.73 8.37
C SER A 98 13.18 6.07 7.87
N ARG A 99 12.08 6.81 7.95
CA ARG A 99 10.77 6.41 7.42
C ARG A 99 10.43 7.10 6.09
N ILE A 100 11.36 7.90 5.57
CA ILE A 100 11.15 8.74 4.39
C ILE A 100 12.11 8.34 3.26
N ILE A 101 13.33 7.90 3.61
CA ILE A 101 14.31 7.46 2.62
C ILE A 101 13.98 6.04 2.19
N LEU A 102 13.50 5.88 0.96
CA LEU A 102 13.18 4.58 0.39
C LEU A 102 14.43 3.71 0.22
N ALA A 103 14.30 2.42 0.49
CA ALA A 103 15.38 1.44 0.35
C ALA A 103 14.95 0.29 -0.57
N PRO A 104 15.75 -0.09 -1.58
CA PRO A 104 15.45 -1.27 -2.35
C PRO A 104 15.71 -2.53 -1.53
N VAL A 105 14.88 -3.56 -1.74
CA VAL A 105 15.21 -4.90 -1.24
C VAL A 105 16.37 -5.48 -2.04
N ARG A 106 17.24 -6.24 -1.37
CA ARG A 106 18.48 -6.76 -1.98
C ARG A 106 18.26 -7.97 -2.89
N SER A 107 17.19 -8.72 -2.68
CA SER A 107 16.81 -9.85 -3.52
C SER A 107 15.28 -10.03 -3.56
N TRP A 108 14.81 -10.66 -4.63
CA TRP A 108 13.43 -11.12 -4.84
C TRP A 108 13.34 -12.64 -5.01
N SER A 109 14.46 -13.36 -4.79
CA SER A 109 14.58 -14.82 -4.83
C SER A 109 14.21 -15.46 -3.52
#